data_AF-A0A970IKQ0-F1
#
_entry.id   AF-A0A970IKQ0-F1
#
_cell.length_a   1.000
_cell.length_b   1.000
_cell.length_c   1.000
_cell.angle_alpha   90.00
_cell.angle_beta   90.00
_cell.angle_gamma   90.00
#
_symmetry.space_group_name_H-M   'P 1'
#
loop_
_entity.id
_entity.type
_entity.pdbx_description
1 polymer ?
#
loop_
_entity_poly.entity_id
_entity_poly.type
_entity_poly.pdbx_seq_one_letter_code
_entity_poly.pdbx_strand_id
1 'polypeptide(L)'
;MSDIPTSEINVKKKSEFRISVAPWVLLGIVEVLLILRLIFKWINIDPKIEFVDVIYGFSGMLITPVKAIIPLPTADGAVLEWTTLISIVFYALVFAAIVFVVKLIQDRKAARNPVKHASTDRERDKSNIQG
;
A
#
# COMPACT_ATOMS: atom_id res chain seq x y z
N MET A 1 -17.65 57.02 -6.13
CA MET A 1 -17.44 56.50 -4.77
C MET A 1 -18.66 55.68 -4.40
N SER A 2 -18.61 54.38 -4.63
CA SER A 2 -19.61 53.40 -4.20
C SER A 2 -18.92 52.04 -4.22
N ASP A 3 -18.76 51.48 -3.02
CA ASP A 3 -17.86 50.40 -2.70
C ASP A 3 -18.20 49.12 -3.45
N ILE A 4 -17.19 48.55 -4.13
CA ILE A 4 -17.26 47.19 -4.68
C ILE A 4 -17.13 46.25 -3.48
N PRO A 5 -18.11 45.38 -3.17
CA PRO A 5 -17.95 44.41 -2.11
C PRO A 5 -16.93 43.35 -2.55
N THR A 6 -15.68 43.50 -2.12
CA THR A 6 -14.66 42.44 -2.12
C THR A 6 -14.96 41.43 -1.01
N SER A 7 -16.12 40.78 -1.06
CA SER A 7 -16.45 39.70 -0.14
C SER A 7 -15.78 38.41 -0.61
N GLU A 8 -14.60 38.20 -0.05
CA GLU A 8 -14.03 36.90 0.33
C GLU A 8 -14.19 35.76 -0.67
N ILE A 9 -13.23 35.67 -1.60
CA ILE A 9 -12.94 34.40 -2.26
C ILE A 9 -12.21 33.52 -1.24
N ASN A 10 -12.94 32.92 -0.31
CA ASN A 10 -12.44 31.86 0.55
C ASN A 10 -12.28 30.59 -0.31
N VAL A 11 -11.20 30.54 -1.10
CA VAL A 11 -10.79 29.32 -1.79
C VAL A 11 -10.24 28.39 -0.72
N LYS A 12 -11.17 27.69 -0.06
CA LYS A 12 -10.85 26.62 0.87
C LYS A 12 -10.10 25.54 0.10
N LYS A 13 -8.77 25.63 0.08
CA LYS A 13 -7.89 24.68 -0.57
C LYS A 13 -8.05 23.35 0.16
N LYS A 14 -8.95 22.52 -0.35
CA LYS A 14 -9.20 21.17 0.12
C LYS A 14 -7.90 20.40 -0.09
N SER A 15 -7.11 20.25 0.96
CA SER A 15 -5.94 19.38 0.96
C SER A 15 -6.47 17.95 0.89
N GLU A 16 -6.76 17.49 -0.32
CA GLU A 16 -6.97 16.08 -0.57
C GLU A 16 -5.65 15.40 -0.17
N PHE A 17 -5.69 14.76 0.99
CA PHE A 17 -4.58 13.96 1.48
C PHE A 17 -4.44 12.80 0.49
N ARG A 18 -3.65 13.03 -0.56
CA ARG A 18 -3.30 12.02 -1.55
C ARG A 18 -2.58 10.95 -0.77
N ILE A 19 -3.26 9.84 -0.51
CA ILE A 19 -2.63 8.61 -0.05
C ILE A 19 -1.55 8.35 -1.09
N SER A 20 -0.29 8.60 -0.74
CA SER A 20 0.81 8.43 -1.67
C SER A 20 0.75 6.98 -2.10
N VAL A 21 0.48 6.71 -3.38
CA VAL A 21 0.27 5.35 -3.91
C VAL A 21 1.56 4.53 -3.84
N ALA A 22 2.69 5.20 -3.61
CA ALA A 22 4.03 4.66 -3.60
C ALA A 22 4.24 3.41 -2.69
N PRO A 23 3.81 3.37 -1.42
CA PRO A 23 4.03 2.21 -0.55
C PRO A 23 3.26 0.97 -1.03
N TRP A 24 2.06 1.18 -1.58
CA TRP A 24 1.21 0.10 -2.10
C TRP A 24 1.83 -0.58 -3.32
N VAL A 25 2.38 0.22 -4.23
CA VAL A 25 3.01 -0.28 -5.45
C VAL A 25 4.30 -1.01 -5.13
N LEU A 26 5.15 -0.45 -4.27
CA LEU A 26 6.41 -1.10 -3.87
C LEU A 26 6.15 -2.48 -3.28
N LEU A 27 5.14 -2.59 -2.42
CA LEU A 27 4.80 -3.83 -1.77
C LEU A 27 4.20 -4.86 -2.76
N GLY A 28 3.39 -4.41 -3.71
CA GLY A 28 2.91 -5.26 -4.80
C GLY A 28 4.04 -5.79 -5.69
N ILE A 29 5.07 -4.98 -5.96
CA ILE A 29 6.25 -5.40 -6.74
C ILE A 29 7.02 -6.52 -6.02
N VAL A 30 7.23 -6.38 -4.71
CA VAL A 30 7.90 -7.42 -3.90
C VAL A 30 7.16 -8.75 -3.99
N GLU A 31 5.84 -8.72 -3.85
CA GLU A 31 5.01 -9.93 -3.91
C GLU A 31 5.08 -10.60 -5.29
N VAL A 32 4.95 -9.82 -6.37
CA VAL A 32 5.03 -10.32 -7.74
C VAL A 32 6.39 -10.95 -8.04
N LEU A 33 7.49 -10.34 -7.58
CA LEU A 33 8.84 -10.88 -7.76
C LEU A 33 9.03 -12.24 -7.08
N LEU A 34 8.48 -12.42 -5.88
CA LEU A 34 8.59 -13.68 -5.13
C LEU A 34 7.69 -14.77 -5.72
N ILE A 35 6.48 -14.43 -6.17
CA ILE A 35 5.59 -15.37 -6.86
C ILE A 35 6.23 -15.82 -8.19
N LEU A 36 6.78 -14.89 -8.97
CA LEU A 36 7.50 -15.23 -10.21
C LEU A 36 8.68 -16.16 -9.94
N ARG A 37 9.48 -15.88 -8.91
CA ARG A 37 10.56 -16.77 -8.47
C ARG A 37 10.04 -18.18 -8.18
N LEU A 38 8.95 -18.30 -7.41
CA LEU A 38 8.37 -19.59 -7.06
C LEU A 38 7.92 -20.35 -8.31
N ILE A 39 7.19 -19.70 -9.21
CA ILE A 39 6.73 -20.30 -10.47
C ILE A 39 7.92 -20.79 -11.28
N PHE A 40 8.94 -19.95 -11.50
CA PHE A 40 10.10 -20.32 -12.32
C PHE A 40 10.88 -21.49 -11.74
N LYS A 41 11.01 -21.55 -10.41
CA LYS A 41 11.61 -22.69 -9.70
C LYS A 41 10.76 -23.95 -9.89
N TRP A 42 9.44 -23.85 -9.75
CA TRP A 42 8.52 -24.98 -9.88
C TRP A 42 8.54 -25.61 -11.27
N ILE A 43 8.54 -24.80 -12.32
CA ILE A 43 8.60 -25.30 -13.70
C ILE A 43 10.05 -25.52 -14.18
N ASN A 44 11.03 -25.39 -13.27
CA ASN A 44 12.45 -25.62 -13.51
C ASN A 44 12.97 -24.88 -14.76
N ILE A 45 12.62 -23.59 -14.89
CA ILE A 45 13.12 -22.76 -15.99
C ILE A 45 14.65 -22.59 -15.84
N ASP A 46 15.35 -22.67 -16.97
CA ASP A 46 16.79 -22.45 -17.05
C ASP A 46 17.16 -21.04 -16.53
N PRO A 47 17.96 -20.92 -15.46
CA PRO A 47 18.40 -19.62 -14.93
C PRO A 47 19.30 -18.86 -15.90
N LYS A 48 19.82 -19.48 -16.97
CA LYS A 48 20.61 -18.80 -18.00
C LYS A 48 19.79 -17.88 -18.89
N ILE A 49 18.46 -17.97 -18.83
CA ILE A 49 17.57 -17.03 -19.51
C ILE A 49 17.67 -15.69 -18.79
N GLU A 50 18.09 -14.63 -19.50
CA GLU A 50 18.37 -13.30 -18.94
C GLU A 50 17.23 -12.76 -18.06
N PHE A 51 15.98 -12.89 -18.51
CA PHE A 51 14.82 -12.43 -17.74
C PHE A 51 14.66 -13.18 -16.41
N VAL A 52 14.94 -14.48 -16.40
CA VAL A 52 14.82 -15.35 -15.22
C VAL A 52 15.92 -15.03 -14.22
N ASP A 53 17.14 -14.81 -14.71
CA ASP A 53 18.29 -14.41 -13.90
C ASP A 53 18.02 -13.11 -13.15
N VAL A 54 17.48 -12.09 -13.86
CA VAL A 54 17.09 -10.81 -13.25
C VAL A 54 16.09 -11.02 -12.11
N ILE A 55 15.06 -11.84 -12.33
CA ILE A 55 14.05 -12.15 -11.29
C ILE A 55 14.70 -12.88 -10.11
N TYR A 56 15.56 -13.86 -10.34
CA TYR A 56 16.26 -14.58 -9.29
C TYR A 56 17.24 -13.71 -8.49
N GLY A 57 17.89 -12.74 -9.14
CA GLY A 57 18.75 -11.76 -8.50
C GLY A 57 17.98 -10.86 -7.54
N PHE A 58 16.93 -10.17 -8.02
CA PHE A 58 16.13 -9.27 -7.16
C PHE A 58 15.40 -10.03 -6.05
N SER A 59 14.73 -11.13 -6.39
CA SER A 59 14.04 -11.96 -5.39
C SER A 59 15.01 -12.61 -4.40
N GLY A 60 16.25 -12.87 -4.81
CA GLY A 60 17.31 -13.40 -3.94
C GLY A 60 17.65 -12.45 -2.79
N MET A 61 17.69 -11.15 -3.06
CA MET A 61 17.86 -10.14 -2.01
C MET A 61 16.67 -10.14 -1.04
N LEU A 62 15.44 -10.27 -1.54
CA LEU A 62 14.20 -10.23 -0.76
C LEU A 62 14.05 -11.44 0.19
N ILE A 63 14.56 -12.62 -0.17
CA ILE A 63 14.49 -13.80 0.72
C ILE A 63 15.57 -13.81 1.81
N THR A 64 16.63 -12.99 1.68
CA THR A 64 17.74 -12.90 2.64
C THR A 64 17.31 -12.69 4.10
N PRO A 65 16.43 -11.72 4.43
CA PRO A 65 15.99 -11.52 5.82
C PRO A 65 15.27 -12.75 6.39
N VAL A 66 14.47 -13.45 5.58
CA VAL A 66 13.77 -14.67 6.01
C VAL A 66 14.77 -15.81 6.23
N LYS A 67 15.76 -15.98 5.34
CA LYS A 67 16.86 -16.95 5.50
C LYS A 67 17.65 -16.74 6.78
N ALA A 68 17.91 -15.49 7.16
CA ALA A 68 18.66 -15.16 8.36
C ALA A 68 17.95 -15.61 9.64
N ILE A 69 16.61 -15.65 9.63
CA ILE A 69 15.79 -16.04 10.78
C ILE A 69 15.54 -17.54 10.77
N ILE A 70 15.30 -18.13 9.61
CA ILE A 70 14.93 -19.53 9.45
C ILE A 70 15.93 -20.21 8.50
N PRO A 71 17.00 -20.82 9.02
CA PRO A 71 18.03 -21.46 8.22
C PRO A 71 17.51 -22.79 7.67
N LEU A 72 16.77 -22.72 6.56
CA LEU A 72 16.35 -23.90 5.81
C LEU A 72 17.45 -24.35 4.84
N PRO A 73 17.57 -25.67 4.58
CA PRO A 73 18.44 -26.17 3.54
C PRO A 73 18.03 -25.58 2.19
N THR A 74 18.88 -24.72 1.63
CA THR A 74 18.83 -24.38 0.21
C THR A 74 19.61 -25.45 -0.52
N ALA A 75 18.92 -26.49 -0.99
CA ALA A 75 19.53 -27.43 -1.91
C ALA A 75 19.69 -26.74 -3.26
N ASP A 76 20.93 -26.47 -3.66
CA ASP A 76 21.23 -26.01 -5.01
C ASP A 76 20.73 -27.07 -6.00
N GLY A 77 19.75 -26.69 -6.82
CA GLY A 77 19.06 -27.59 -7.74
C GLY A 77 17.71 -28.13 -7.26
N ALA A 78 17.25 -27.79 -6.05
CA ALA A 78 15.88 -28.07 -5.67
C ALA A 78 14.91 -27.21 -6.48
N VAL A 79 14.00 -27.88 -7.18
CA VAL A 79 12.84 -27.31 -7.91
C VAL A 79 11.93 -26.52 -6.95
N LEU A 80 11.98 -26.84 -5.66
CA LEU A 80 11.17 -26.24 -4.60
C LEU A 80 12.06 -25.68 -3.48
N GLU A 81 12.24 -24.36 -3.45
CA GLU A 81 12.92 -23.68 -2.34
C GLU A 81 11.91 -23.35 -1.23
N TRP A 82 11.93 -24.11 -0.13
CA TRP A 82 11.08 -23.88 1.04
C TRP A 82 11.17 -22.45 1.59
N THR A 83 12.35 -21.85 1.54
CA THR A 83 12.55 -20.45 1.91
C THR A 83 11.71 -19.49 1.06
N THR A 84 11.57 -19.74 -0.24
CA THR A 84 10.76 -18.91 -1.13
C THR A 84 9.28 -19.02 -0.76
N LEU A 85 8.80 -20.23 -0.47
CA LEU A 85 7.41 -20.45 -0.03
C LEU A 85 7.13 -19.72 1.29
N ILE A 86 8.02 -19.84 2.28
CA ILE A 86 7.89 -19.12 3.55
C ILE A 86 7.95 -17.60 3.34
N SER A 87 8.79 -17.14 2.41
CA SER A 87 8.88 -15.71 2.08
C SER A 87 7.58 -15.17 1.52
N ILE A 88 6.91 -15.91 0.62
CA ILE A 88 5.59 -15.51 0.10
C ILE A 88 4.58 -15.37 1.24
N VAL A 89 4.50 -16.35 2.14
CA VAL A 89 3.60 -16.28 3.30
C VAL A 89 3.96 -15.08 4.18
N PHE A 90 5.24 -14.86 4.46
CA PHE A 90 5.71 -13.75 5.28
C PHE A 90 5.33 -12.39 4.69
N TYR A 91 5.62 -12.17 3.40
CA TYR A 91 5.31 -10.91 2.72
C TYR A 91 3.80 -10.71 2.51
N ALA A 92 3.03 -11.77 2.26
CA ALA A 92 1.56 -11.71 2.24
C ALA A 92 0.98 -11.28 3.60
N LEU A 93 1.56 -11.76 4.71
CA LEU A 93 1.13 -11.40 6.07
C LEU A 93 1.49 -9.94 6.40
N VAL A 94 2.70 -9.51 6.02
CA VAL A 94 3.13 -8.11 6.11
C VAL A 94 2.21 -7.20 5.28
N PHE A 95 1.86 -7.62 4.06
CA PHE A 95 0.90 -6.92 3.21
C PHE A 95 -0.47 -6.81 3.86
N ALA A 96 -1.02 -7.92 4.35
CA ALA A 96 -2.31 -7.92 5.03
C ALA A 96 -2.32 -7.00 6.26
N ALA A 97 -1.24 -7.01 7.06
CA ALA A 97 -1.09 -6.13 8.22
C ALA A 97 -1.07 -4.65 7.82
N ILE A 98 -0.31 -4.29 6.78
CA ILE A 98 -0.24 -2.92 6.26
C ILE A 98 -1.62 -2.48 5.73
N VAL A 99 -2.29 -3.32 4.93
CA VAL A 99 -3.64 -3.06 4.41
C VAL A 99 -4.60 -2.78 5.57
N PHE A 100 -4.57 -3.63 6.59
CA PHE A 100 -5.43 -3.52 7.76
C PHE A 100 -5.19 -2.22 8.52
N VAL A 101 -3.93 -1.86 8.76
CA VAL A 101 -3.56 -0.60 9.43
C VAL A 101 -4.03 0.61 8.63
N VAL A 102 -3.83 0.62 7.30
CA VAL A 102 -4.27 1.75 6.48
C VAL A 102 -5.78 1.89 6.48
N LYS A 103 -6.54 0.78 6.36
CA LYS A 103 -8.00 0.79 6.48
C LYS A 103 -8.45 1.37 7.83
N LEU A 104 -7.84 0.90 8.92
CA LEU A 104 -8.12 1.40 10.27
C LEU A 104 -7.90 2.92 10.40
N ILE A 105 -6.83 3.46 9.80
CA ILE A 105 -6.56 4.90 9.81
C ILE A 105 -7.60 5.68 9.00
N GLN A 106 -8.07 5.13 7.88
CA GLN A 106 -9.09 5.77 7.03
C GLN A 106 -10.46 5.78 7.71
N ASP A 107 -10.88 4.67 8.31
CA ASP A 107 -12.17 4.53 8.99
C ASP A 107 -12.29 5.52 10.16
N ARG A 108 -11.19 5.70 10.92
CA ARG A 108 -11.11 6.70 11.99
C ARG A 108 -11.25 8.14 11.50
N LYS A 109 -10.78 8.45 10.28
CA LYS A 109 -10.96 9.77 9.66
C LYS A 109 -12.41 9.99 9.21
N ALA A 110 -13.07 8.95 8.68
CA ALA A 110 -14.47 9.03 8.26
C ALA A 110 -15.41 9.28 9.45
N ALA A 111 -15.18 8.62 10.58
CA ALA A 111 -15.95 8.81 11.82
C ALA A 111 -15.73 10.19 12.49
N ARG A 112 -14.65 10.92 12.15
CA ARG A 112 -14.36 12.26 12.71
C ARG A 112 -15.04 13.40 11.95
N ASN A 113 -15.49 13.16 10.71
CA ASN A 113 -16.06 14.21 9.86
C ASN A 113 -17.61 14.41 9.87
N PRO A 114 -18.46 13.70 10.65
CA PRO A 114 -19.91 13.91 10.59
C PRO A 114 -20.34 15.25 11.22
N VAL A 115 -19.56 15.79 12.16
CA VAL A 115 -19.90 17.02 12.91
C VAL A 115 -19.76 18.29 12.06
N LYS A 116 -18.93 18.27 11.02
CA LYS A 116 -18.64 19.47 10.20
C LYS A 116 -19.76 19.80 9.21
N HIS A 117 -20.55 18.80 8.80
CA HIS A 117 -21.71 19.00 7.94
C HIS A 117 -22.97 19.36 8.76
N ALA A 118 -23.12 18.77 9.95
CA ALA A 118 -24.24 19.07 10.84
C ALA A 118 -24.22 20.51 11.42
N SER A 119 -23.02 21.10 11.58
CA SER A 119 -22.87 22.50 12.00
C SER A 119 -23.19 23.47 10.87
N THR A 120 -22.84 23.14 9.62
CA THR A 120 -23.11 23.99 8.45
C THR A 120 -24.61 24.08 8.14
N ASP A 121 -25.38 23.00 8.34
CA ASP A 121 -26.84 23.04 8.18
C ASP A 121 -27.54 23.77 9.32
N ARG A 122 -27.10 23.58 10.57
CA ARG A 122 -27.65 24.33 11.71
C ARG A 122 -27.39 25.83 11.62
N GLU A 123 -26.28 26.23 11.02
CA GLU A 123 -25.93 27.64 10.86
C GLU A 123 -26.70 28.29 9.70
N ARG A 124 -26.94 27.54 8.61
CA ARG A 124 -27.84 27.99 7.53
C ARG A 124 -29.29 28.13 7.99
N ASP A 125 -29.80 27.17 8.75
CA ASP A 125 -31.16 27.22 9.29
C ASP A 125 -31.37 28.45 10.20
N LYS A 126 -30.41 28.73 11.08
CA LYS A 126 -30.44 29.93 11.94
C LYS A 126 -30.36 31.26 11.18
N SER A 127 -29.70 31.28 10.02
CA SER A 127 -29.64 32.48 9.16
C SER A 127 -30.95 32.74 8.40
N ASN A 128 -31.70 31.68 8.09
CA ASN A 128 -32.97 31.77 7.36
C ASN A 128 -34.16 32.16 8.26
N ILE A 129 -34.03 31.98 9.57
CA ILE A 129 -35.05 32.37 10.56
C ILE A 129 -34.91 33.85 10.99
N GLN A 130 -33.78 34.50 10.69
CA GLN A 130 -33.46 35.88 11.13
C GLN A 130 -33.47 36.93 10.01
N GLY A 131 -33.85 36.57 8.78
CA GLY A 131 -34.05 37.49 7.65
C GLY A 131 -35.52 37.57 7.27
#